data_AF-A0A956DTN7-F1
#
_entry.id   AF-A0A956DTN7-F1
#
_cell.length_a   1.000
_cell.length_b   1.000
_cell.length_c   1.000
_cell.angle_alpha   90.00
_cell.angle_beta   90.00
_cell.angle_gamma   90.00
#
_symmetry.space_group_name_H-M   'P 1'
#
loop_
_entity.id
_entity.type
_entity.pdbx_description
1 polymer ?
#
loop_
_entity_poly.entity_id
_entity_poly.type
_entity_poly.pdbx_seq_one_letter_code
_entity_poly.pdbx_strand_id
1 'polypeptide(L)' 'LMNLIVNAGDAIDGHGRVRVAIEPGEGVVELVVEDDGEGMSEAVRERVFEPFFTTKAVGEGTGLGLASVYGIAQSLGGDV' A
#
# COMPACT_ATOMS: atom_id res chain seq x y z
N LEU A 1 -8.11 2.55 0.20
CA LEU A 1 -7.73 3.31 -1.01
C LEU A 1 -6.80 4.49 -0.73
N MET A 2 -7.20 5.51 0.04
CA MET A 2 -6.34 6.70 0.27
C MET A 2 -4.93 6.36 0.78
N ASN A 3 -4.80 5.45 1.74
CA ASN A 3 -3.48 5.03 2.24
C ASN A 3 -2.59 4.41 1.15
N LEU A 4 -3.16 3.65 0.22
CA LEU A 4 -2.41 3.06 -0.89
C LEU A 4 -1.92 4.14 -1.85
N ILE A 5 -2.79 5.08 -2.22
CA ILE A 5 -2.45 6.17 -3.16
C ILE A 5 -1.38 7.10 -2.56
N VAL A 6 -1.49 7.44 -1.27
CA VAL A 6 -0.50 8.29 -0.60
C VAL A 6 0.85 7.58 -0.54
N ASN A 7 0.88 6.31 -0.13
CA ASN A 7 2.13 5.54 -0.08
C ASN A 7 2.77 5.37 -1.48
N ALA A 8 1.97 5.12 -2.50
CA ALA A 8 2.41 5.06 -3.90
C ALA A 8 3.02 6.39 -4.37
N GLY A 9 2.40 7.52 -4.01
CA GLY A 9 2.95 8.85 -4.30
C GLY A 9 4.26 9.13 -3.58
N ASP A 10 4.36 8.74 -2.31
CA ASP A 10 5.57 8.93 -1.50
C ASP A 10 6.76 8.06 -1.97
N ALA A 11 6.49 6.95 -2.65
CA ALA A 11 7.52 6.08 -3.22
C ALA A 11 8.14 6.66 -4.51
N ILE A 12 7.52 7.67 -5.12
CA ILE A 12 7.97 8.29 -6.36
C ILE A 12 8.84 9.52 -6.05
N ASP A 13 10.11 9.47 -6.45
CA ASP A 13 10.99 10.65 -6.42
C ASP A 13 10.75 11.53 -7.67
N GLY A 14 10.14 12.69 -7.47
CA GLY A 14 9.91 13.68 -8.53
C GLY A 14 8.67 13.41 -9.39
N HIS A 15 8.85 12.80 -10.56
CA HIS A 15 7.77 12.59 -11.53
C HIS A 15 7.62 11.10 -11.85
N GLY A 16 6.40 10.60 -11.69
CA GLY A 16 6.07 9.21 -11.96
C GLY A 16 4.58 9.02 -12.19
N ARG A 17 4.13 7.79 -12.07
CA ARG A 17 2.76 7.38 -12.34
C ARG A 17 2.25 6.49 -11.21
N VAL A 18 1.10 6.86 -10.68
CA VAL A 18 0.26 5.95 -9.91
C VAL A 18 -0.91 5.51 -10.79
N ARG A 19 -1.02 4.21 -11.03
CA ARG A 19 -2.15 3.57 -11.72
C ARG A 19 -3.10 3.02 -10.67
N VAL A 20 -4.38 3.34 -10.82
CA VAL A 20 -5.46 2.71 -10.04
C VAL A 20 -6.39 2.01 -11.00
N ALA A 21 -6.60 0.72 -10.78
CA ALA A 21 -7.46 -0.11 -11.62
C ALA A 21 -8.39 -0.98 -10.78
N ILE A 22 -9.50 -1.36 -11.39
CA ILE A 22 -10.42 -2.35 -10.85
C ILE A 22 -10.48 -3.46 -11.88
N GLU A 23 -10.15 -4.68 -11.47
CA GLU A 23 -10.04 -5.85 -12.34
C GLU A 23 -11.00 -6.96 -11.85
N PRO A 24 -11.62 -7.71 -12.77
CA PRO A 24 -12.48 -8.83 -12.40
C PRO A 24 -11.64 -9.99 -11.87
N GLY A 25 -11.95 -10.46 -10.66
CA GLY A 25 -11.39 -11.70 -10.10
C GLY A 25 -12.44 -12.82 -10.06
N GLU A 26 -12.01 -14.04 -9.74
CA GLU A 26 -12.93 -15.16 -9.57
C GLU A 26 -13.74 -15.01 -8.27
N GLY A 27 -14.98 -14.51 -8.38
CA GLY A 27 -15.86 -14.31 -7.23
C GLY A 27 -15.50 -13.11 -6.35
N VAL A 28 -14.52 -12.32 -6.76
CA VAL A 28 -14.06 -11.10 -6.09
C VAL A 28 -13.80 -10.00 -7.11
N VAL A 29 -13.57 -8.78 -6.62
CA VAL A 29 -13.10 -7.65 -7.43
C VAL A 29 -11.73 -7.27 -6.90
N GLU A 30 -10.75 -7.17 -7.80
CA GLU A 30 -9.39 -6.77 -7.45
C GLU A 30 -9.23 -5.26 -7.62
N LEU A 31 -8.79 -4.58 -6.56
CA LEU A 31 -8.42 -3.17 -6.60
C LEU A 31 -6.90 -3.09 -6.65
N VAL A 32 -6.37 -2.69 -7.80
CA VAL A 32 -4.93 -2.60 -8.02
C VAL A 32 -4.48 -1.14 -7.88
N VAL A 33 -3.46 -0.92 -7.04
CA VAL A 33 -2.72 0.35 -6.98
C VAL A 33 -1.26 0.03 -7.29
N GLU A 34 -0.77 0.56 -8.40
CA GLU A 34 0.59 0.34 -8.90
C GLU A 34 1.29 1.69 -9.05
N ASP A 35 2.54 1.77 -8.60
CA ASP A 35 3.44 2.90 -8.82
C ASP A 35 4.73 2.45 -9.50
N ASP A 36 5.42 3.42 -10.11
CA ASP A 36 6.75 3.25 -10.69
C ASP A 36 7.86 3.86 -9.80
N GLY A 37 7.62 3.87 -8.48
CA GLY A 37 8.55 4.38 -7.48
C GLY A 37 9.70 3.44 -7.14
N GLU A 38 10.38 3.70 -6.02
CA GLU A 38 11.56 2.95 -5.57
C GLU A 38 11.29 1.49 -5.18
N GLY A 39 10.01 1.12 -5.01
CA GLY A 39 9.59 -0.21 -4.61
C GLY A 39 9.95 -0.56 -3.16
N MET A 40 10.01 -1.85 -2.86
CA MET A 40 10.32 -2.35 -1.51
C MET A 40 11.33 -3.49 -1.58
N SER A 41 12.30 -3.50 -0.66
CA SER A 41 13.13 -4.69 -0.43
C SER A 41 12.34 -5.82 0.21
N GLU A 42 12.82 -7.06 0.11
CA GLU A 42 12.11 -8.22 0.68
C GLU A 42 11.86 -8.08 2.19
N ALA A 43 12.86 -7.60 2.94
CA ALA A 43 12.72 -7.36 4.37
C ALA A 43 11.66 -6.29 4.72
N VAL A 44 11.43 -5.33 3.81
CA VAL A 44 10.35 -4.34 3.96
C VAL A 44 9.00 -5.01 3.66
N ARG A 45 8.91 -5.80 2.58
CA ARG A 45 7.67 -6.50 2.18
C ARG A 45 7.16 -7.45 3.24
N GLU A 46 8.04 -8.16 3.95
CA GLU A 46 7.66 -9.06 5.04
C GLU A 46 7.00 -8.33 6.22
N ARG A 47 7.32 -7.05 6.41
CA ARG A 47 6.96 -6.27 7.61
C ARG A 47 6.02 -5.11 7.32
N VAL A 48 5.73 -4.84 6.05
CA VAL A 48 5.01 -3.66 5.57
C VAL A 48 3.61 -3.51 6.17
N PHE A 49 2.99 -4.62 6.59
CA PHE A 49 1.68 -4.64 7.25
C PHE A 49 1.76 -4.62 8.79
N GLU A 50 2.96 -4.66 9.39
CA GLU A 50 3.13 -4.52 10.84
C GLU A 50 2.72 -3.12 11.30
N PRO A 51 1.88 -2.99 12.35
CA PRO A 51 1.56 -1.70 12.92
C PRO A 51 2.83 -0.95 13.36
N PHE A 52 2.89 0.34 13.02
CA PHE A 52 4.00 1.26 13.33
C PHE A 52 5.31 1.02 12.56
N PHE A 53 5.38 0.01 11.70
CA PHE A 53 6.53 -0.15 10.82
C PHE A 53 6.52 0.91 9.71
N THR A 54 7.65 1.58 9.50
CA THR A 54 7.84 2.54 8.40
C THR A 54 9.32 2.69 8.04
N THR A 55 9.60 2.91 6.76
CA THR A 55 10.94 3.28 6.24
C THR A 55 11.14 4.79 6.18
N LYS A 56 10.08 5.58 6.39
CA LYS A 56 10.13 7.04 6.35
C LYS A 56 10.87 7.61 7.56
N ALA A 57 11.35 8.84 7.43
CA ALA A 57 12.00 9.52 8.53
C ALA A 57 11.05 9.75 9.72
N VAL A 58 11.61 9.96 10.89
CA VAL A 58 10.85 10.19 12.13
C VAL A 58 9.95 11.42 11.95
N GLY A 59 8.64 11.22 12.12
CA GLY A 59 7.63 12.26 11.98
C GLY A 59 6.98 12.36 10.59
N GLU A 60 7.47 11.63 9.59
CA GLU A 60 6.93 11.65 8.22
C GLU A 60 5.94 10.51 7.93
N GLY A 61 5.80 9.55 8.86
CA GLY A 61 4.88 8.44 8.74
C GLY A 61 4.51 7.85 10.10
N THR A 62 3.26 7.43 10.25
CA THR A 62 2.78 6.74 11.45
C THR A 62 3.04 5.23 11.41
N GLY A 63 3.32 4.67 10.23
CA GLY A 63 3.38 3.22 10.01
C GLY A 63 2.04 2.50 10.18
N LEU A 64 0.91 3.21 10.16
CA LEU A 64 -0.42 2.61 10.32
C LEU A 64 -1.20 2.44 9.01
N GLY A 65 -0.72 3.02 7.91
CA GLY A 65 -1.46 3.09 6.64
C GLY A 65 -1.79 1.71 6.07
N LEU A 66 -0.78 0.86 5.87
CA LEU A 66 -0.95 -0.47 5.25
C LEU A 66 -1.55 -1.48 6.23
N ALA A 67 -1.20 -1.43 7.52
CA ALA A 67 -1.89 -2.18 8.56
C ALA A 67 -3.41 -1.91 8.57
N SER A 68 -3.82 -0.65 8.35
CA SER A 68 -5.24 -0.28 8.25
C SER A 68 -5.88 -0.82 6.97
N VAL A 69 -5.18 -0.81 5.84
CA VAL A 69 -5.70 -1.38 4.57
C VAL A 69 -5.94 -2.88 4.74
N TYR A 70 -4.97 -3.60 5.29
CA TYR A 70 -5.06 -5.03 5.57
C TYR A 70 -6.25 -5.34 6.50
N GLY A 71 -6.36 -4.61 7.63
CA GLY A 71 -7.46 -4.80 8.57
C GLY A 71 -8.84 -4.53 7.96
N ILE A 72 -8.97 -3.50 7.11
CA ILE A 72 -10.23 -3.19 6.42
C ILE A 72 -10.57 -4.29 5.41
N ALA A 73 -9.61 -4.74 4.59
CA ALA A 73 -9.83 -5.82 3.62
C ALA A 73 -10.36 -7.09 4.32
N GLN A 74 -9.67 -7.52 5.37
CA GLN A 74 -10.07 -8.67 6.19
C GLN A 74 -11.46 -8.48 6.82
N SER A 75 -11.78 -7.28 7.34
CA SER A 75 -13.11 -7.00 7.93
C SER A 75 -14.26 -7.07 6.92
N LEU A 76 -13.96 -6.89 5.63
CA LEU A 76 -14.91 -6.98 4.52
C LEU A 76 -14.91 -8.38 3.88
N GLY A 77 -14.13 -9.33 4.40
CA GLY A 77 -14.00 -10.68 3.85
C GLY A 77 -13.10 -10.77 2.61
N GLY A 78 -12.27 -9.75 2.37
CA GLY A 78 -11.24 -9.73 1.32
C GLY A 78 -9.82 -9.86 1.88
N ASP A 79 -8.84 -9.68 1.01
CA ASP A 79 -7.41 -9.77 1.34
C ASP A 79 -6.56 -8.77 0.53
N VAL A 80 -5.25 -8.69 0.81
CA VAL A 80 -4.26 -7.82 0.14
C VAL A 80 -3.06 -8.62 -0.34
#